data_AF-X0CDJ5-F1
#
_entry.id   AF-X0CDJ5-F1
#
_cell.length_a   1.000
_cell.length_b   1.000
_cell.length_c   1.000
_cell.angle_alpha   90.00
_cell.angle_beta   90.00
_cell.angle_gamma   90.00
#
_symmetry.space_group_name_H-M   'P 1'
#
loop_
_entity.id
_entity.type
_entity.pdbx_description
1 polymer ?
#
loop_
_entity_poly.entity_id
_entity_poly.type
_entity_poly.pdbx_seq_one_letter_code
_entity_poly.pdbx_strand_id
1 'polypeptide(L)'
;MYIGRYLYVALIDKRRGILSAWNQRQLAVSHSTFAPYQTFGVVTMEASALKAWELDNNVQLVDPKRDALYNFDADAQKAINNEKAWKQTPDYFKHVRISATALIKMTMHARSGGNLEVMGLMQGYTHQDTFIVTDAFRLPVEGTETRVNAQGEANEYLVEYLDLCRAQGRQENVVGWYHSHPGYGCWLSGIDVDTEAMQQKWQDPFLAVVIDPDRTINSGKVDIGAFRTYPEDHQAGNGTATSDGFQAVPLAKAAEFGAHASRYYSLEVSHFKSSLDSHLLELLWHKYWVQTLSQNPLITNRDYGNKQMLDLSSKIKEATTGITRSRAGQGMMGTSHKSSDKAVDKLAREASLIASKERSGLVANQVKASVFNDLGSRAEEPTS
;
A
#
# COMPACT_ATOMS: atom_id res chain seq x y z
N MET A 1 -1.03 7.73 -13.70
CA MET A 1 -0.56 6.57 -12.91
C MET A 1 -1.64 6.23 -11.88
N TYR A 2 -2.65 5.44 -12.29
CA TYR A 2 -3.90 5.20 -11.53
C TYR A 2 -4.02 3.74 -11.05
N ILE A 3 -2.93 2.97 -11.11
CA ILE A 3 -2.91 1.50 -10.97
C ILE A 3 -3.47 1.00 -9.62
N GLY A 4 -3.28 1.75 -8.53
CA GLY A 4 -3.77 1.37 -7.20
C GLY A 4 -5.30 1.29 -7.06
N ARG A 5 -6.06 1.98 -7.92
CA ARG A 5 -7.53 1.98 -7.87
C ARG A 5 -8.13 0.75 -8.56
N TYR A 6 -7.39 0.10 -9.46
CA TYR A 6 -7.97 -0.75 -10.50
C TYR A 6 -8.11 -2.23 -10.15
N LEU A 7 -7.31 -2.78 -9.23
CA LEU A 7 -7.50 -4.17 -8.76
C LEU A 7 -8.38 -4.28 -7.50
N TYR A 8 -8.60 -3.16 -6.81
CA TYR A 8 -9.24 -3.12 -5.49
C TYR A 8 -10.69 -3.63 -5.51
N VAL A 9 -11.41 -3.39 -6.61
CA VAL A 9 -12.85 -3.68 -6.68
C VAL A 9 -13.10 -5.13 -7.09
N ALA A 10 -12.27 -5.68 -7.98
CA ALA A 10 -12.43 -7.00 -8.60
C ALA A 10 -12.46 -8.18 -7.62
N LEU A 11 -11.76 -8.08 -6.48
CA LEU A 11 -11.48 -9.21 -5.60
C LEU A 11 -12.33 -9.24 -4.31
N ILE A 12 -13.02 -8.15 -3.96
CA ILE A 12 -13.81 -8.05 -2.73
C ILE A 12 -15.10 -8.90 -2.80
N ASP A 13 -15.64 -9.16 -4.00
CA ASP A 13 -16.98 -9.74 -4.14
C ASP A 13 -17.00 -11.29 -4.11
N LYS A 14 -15.84 -11.96 -4.26
CA LYS A 14 -15.78 -13.44 -4.18
C LYS A 14 -15.89 -14.01 -2.76
N ARG A 15 -15.94 -13.16 -1.70
CA ARG A 15 -16.06 -13.62 -0.30
C ARG A 15 -17.46 -13.45 0.32
N ARG A 16 -18.48 -13.02 -0.44
CA ARG A 16 -19.85 -12.86 0.11
C ARG A 16 -20.97 -13.62 -0.60
N GLY A 17 -20.66 -14.55 -1.51
CA GLY A 17 -21.69 -15.30 -2.26
C GLY A 17 -21.47 -16.81 -2.32
N ILE A 18 -22.27 -17.54 -1.54
CA ILE A 18 -22.78 -18.90 -1.79
C ILE A 18 -21.80 -20.07 -1.55
N LEU A 19 -21.71 -20.47 -0.27
CA LEU A 19 -21.62 -21.87 0.13
C LEU A 19 -23.05 -22.41 0.25
N SER A 20 -23.56 -23.12 -0.76
CA SER A 20 -24.68 -24.04 -0.56
C SER A 20 -24.71 -25.16 -1.61
N ALA A 21 -24.67 -26.38 -1.07
CA ALA A 21 -25.24 -27.62 -1.59
C ALA A 21 -24.88 -28.06 -3.02
N TRP A 22 -23.84 -28.92 -3.12
CA TRP A 22 -23.89 -30.05 -4.05
C TRP A 22 -23.83 -31.35 -3.25
N ASN A 23 -25.01 -31.93 -3.12
CA ASN A 23 -25.27 -33.23 -2.51
C ASN A 23 -24.57 -34.32 -3.34
N GLN A 24 -23.72 -35.12 -2.69
CA GLN A 24 -23.22 -36.38 -3.22
C GLN A 24 -24.40 -37.35 -3.43
N ARG A 25 -24.84 -37.53 -4.67
CA ARG A 25 -25.56 -38.75 -5.07
C ARG A 25 -24.53 -39.79 -5.48
N GLN A 26 -24.35 -40.79 -4.63
CA GLN A 26 -23.70 -42.04 -4.98
C GLN A 26 -24.48 -42.71 -6.12
N LEU A 27 -23.83 -42.86 -7.27
CA LEU A 27 -24.18 -43.88 -8.25
C LEU A 27 -23.06 -44.92 -8.21
N ALA A 28 -23.39 -46.06 -7.60
CA ALA A 28 -22.58 -47.27 -7.69
C ALA A 28 -22.57 -47.73 -9.15
N VAL A 29 -21.39 -47.72 -9.77
CA VAL A 29 -21.13 -48.44 -11.02
C VAL A 29 -20.08 -49.49 -10.72
N SER A 30 -20.46 -50.73 -11.02
CA SER A 30 -19.74 -51.98 -10.83
C SER A 30 -18.32 -51.94 -11.38
N HIS A 31 -17.39 -52.47 -10.59
CA HIS A 31 -16.02 -52.76 -11.02
C HIS A 31 -16.04 -53.78 -12.17
N SER A 32 -15.59 -53.36 -13.35
CA SER A 32 -15.07 -54.27 -14.37
C SER A 32 -13.62 -53.89 -14.64
N THR A 33 -12.76 -54.90 -14.52
CA THR A 33 -11.31 -54.86 -14.68
C THR A 33 -10.92 -54.48 -16.10
N PHE A 34 -10.36 -53.29 -16.29
CA PHE A 34 -9.59 -52.92 -17.48
C PHE A 34 -8.20 -52.40 -17.09
N ALA A 35 -7.20 -52.86 -17.83
CA ALA A 35 -5.76 -52.66 -17.61
C ALA A 35 -5.33 -51.18 -17.56
N PRO A 36 -4.21 -50.85 -16.89
CA PRO A 36 -3.76 -49.47 -16.74
C PRO A 36 -3.26 -48.92 -18.09
N TYR A 37 -4.02 -48.00 -18.69
CA TYR A 37 -3.49 -47.12 -19.73
C TYR A 37 -2.51 -46.14 -19.10
N GLN A 38 -1.29 -46.11 -19.64
CA GLN A 38 -0.22 -45.19 -19.28
C GLN A 38 -0.69 -43.73 -19.36
N THR A 39 -0.90 -43.10 -18.20
CA THR A 39 -1.19 -41.66 -18.05
C THR A 39 0.06 -40.78 -18.17
N PHE A 40 1.24 -41.37 -18.37
CA PHE A 40 2.52 -40.65 -18.47
C PHE A 40 2.74 -39.91 -19.80
N GLY A 41 2.04 -40.27 -20.89
CA GLY A 41 2.30 -39.70 -22.23
C GLY A 41 1.48 -38.46 -22.61
N VAL A 42 0.32 -38.24 -21.98
CA VAL A 42 -0.61 -37.17 -22.38
C VAL A 42 -0.17 -35.80 -21.82
N VAL A 43 0.31 -35.77 -20.58
CA VAL A 43 0.79 -34.54 -19.91
C VAL A 43 2.05 -33.98 -20.62
N THR A 44 2.90 -34.86 -21.16
CA THR A 44 4.09 -34.44 -21.92
C THR A 44 3.74 -33.88 -23.30
N MET A 45 2.69 -34.40 -23.96
CA MET A 45 2.29 -33.92 -25.30
C MET A 45 1.62 -32.54 -25.25
N GLU A 46 0.82 -32.25 -24.24
CA GLU A 46 0.18 -30.93 -24.08
C GLU A 46 1.22 -29.83 -23.81
N ALA A 47 2.16 -30.07 -22.90
CA ALA A 47 3.24 -29.12 -22.61
C ALA A 47 4.18 -28.92 -23.81
N SER A 48 4.44 -29.97 -24.59
CA SER A 48 5.22 -29.88 -25.82
C SER A 48 4.48 -29.16 -26.95
N ALA A 49 3.16 -29.35 -27.09
CA ALA A 49 2.34 -28.66 -28.07
C ALA A 49 2.20 -27.17 -27.76
N LEU A 50 2.04 -26.81 -26.48
CA LEU A 50 2.04 -25.42 -26.03
C LEU A 50 3.37 -24.73 -26.33
N LYS A 51 4.51 -25.36 -25.97
CA LYS A 51 5.85 -24.83 -26.27
C LYS A 51 6.12 -24.69 -27.77
N ALA A 52 5.70 -25.66 -28.57
CA ALA A 52 5.83 -25.59 -30.03
C ALA A 52 5.03 -24.40 -30.59
N TRP A 53 3.78 -24.23 -30.14
CA TRP A 53 2.96 -23.08 -30.51
C TRP A 53 3.57 -21.75 -30.06
N GLU A 54 4.09 -21.66 -28.83
CA GLU A 54 4.75 -20.45 -28.33
C GLU A 54 5.99 -20.08 -29.17
N LEU A 55 6.79 -21.08 -29.56
CA LEU A 55 7.98 -20.90 -30.39
C LEU A 55 7.61 -20.49 -31.82
N ASP A 56 6.64 -21.17 -32.41
CA ASP A 56 6.16 -20.90 -33.77
C ASP A 56 5.50 -19.52 -33.90
N ASN A 57 4.93 -19.00 -32.80
CA ASN A 57 4.30 -17.68 -32.75
C ASN A 57 5.21 -16.60 -32.12
N ASN A 58 6.48 -16.93 -31.83
CA ASN A 58 7.46 -16.02 -31.23
C ASN A 58 6.92 -15.29 -29.99
N VAL A 59 6.16 -16.01 -29.16
CA VAL A 59 5.50 -15.45 -27.97
C VAL A 59 6.58 -15.17 -26.91
N GLN A 60 7.02 -13.92 -26.84
CA GLN A 60 7.91 -13.45 -25.77
C GLN A 60 7.08 -12.82 -24.66
N LEU A 61 6.87 -13.59 -23.59
CA LEU A 61 6.14 -13.13 -22.40
C LEU A 61 6.95 -12.19 -21.52
N VAL A 62 8.27 -12.12 -21.73
CA VAL A 62 9.20 -11.32 -20.93
C VAL A 62 10.11 -10.53 -21.87
N ASP A 63 10.19 -9.22 -21.66
CA ASP A 63 11.10 -8.32 -22.35
C ASP A 63 12.38 -8.15 -21.49
N PRO A 64 13.55 -8.64 -21.93
CA PRO A 64 14.76 -8.61 -21.13
C PRO A 64 15.24 -7.22 -20.69
N LYS A 65 14.85 -6.16 -21.40
CA LYS A 65 15.24 -4.77 -21.08
C LYS A 65 14.21 -4.10 -20.19
N ARG A 66 12.92 -4.28 -20.48
CA ARG A 66 11.82 -3.67 -19.70
C ARG A 66 11.58 -4.39 -18.38
N ASP A 67 11.84 -5.69 -18.35
CA ASP A 67 11.63 -6.56 -17.18
C ASP A 67 12.93 -6.81 -16.40
N ALA A 68 14.01 -6.08 -16.73
CA ALA A 68 15.34 -6.24 -16.13
C ALA A 68 15.35 -6.11 -14.59
N LEU A 69 14.40 -5.37 -14.01
CA LEU A 69 14.27 -5.22 -12.55
C LEU A 69 13.77 -6.49 -11.84
N TYR A 70 13.34 -7.51 -12.59
CA TYR A 70 13.01 -8.83 -12.05
C TYR A 70 14.17 -9.82 -12.17
N ASN A 71 15.26 -9.45 -12.85
CA ASN A 71 16.43 -10.31 -13.00
C ASN A 71 17.36 -10.13 -11.80
N PHE A 72 17.22 -11.03 -10.83
CA PHE A 72 18.08 -11.05 -9.65
C PHE A 72 19.45 -11.69 -9.97
N ASP A 73 20.53 -11.00 -9.59
CA ASP A 73 21.91 -11.50 -9.66
C ASP A 73 22.47 -11.65 -8.23
N ALA A 74 22.64 -12.90 -7.82
CA ALA A 74 23.10 -13.25 -6.47
C ALA A 74 24.56 -12.82 -6.22
N ASP A 75 25.42 -12.92 -7.23
CA ASP A 75 26.85 -12.59 -7.10
C ASP A 75 27.04 -11.08 -7.04
N ALA A 76 26.30 -10.32 -7.86
CA ALA A 76 26.26 -8.86 -7.78
C ALA A 76 25.75 -8.38 -6.41
N GLN A 77 24.67 -8.98 -5.89
CA GLN A 77 24.15 -8.61 -4.58
C GLN A 77 25.14 -8.96 -3.45
N LYS A 78 25.85 -10.08 -3.56
CA LYS A 78 26.89 -10.46 -2.61
C LYS A 78 28.04 -9.44 -2.61
N ALA A 79 28.46 -8.96 -3.78
CA ALA A 79 29.47 -7.92 -3.89
C ALA A 79 29.02 -6.61 -3.23
N ILE A 80 27.79 -6.15 -3.53
CA ILE A 80 27.18 -4.96 -2.91
C ILE A 80 27.14 -5.09 -1.37
N ASN A 81 26.72 -6.26 -0.87
CA ASN A 81 26.65 -6.54 0.57
C ASN A 81 28.01 -6.65 1.25
N ASN A 82 29.08 -6.94 0.51
CA ASN A 82 30.44 -6.92 1.04
C ASN A 82 31.01 -5.49 1.09
N GLU A 83 30.71 -4.66 0.08
CA GLU A 83 31.16 -3.28 0.02
C GLU A 83 30.48 -2.38 1.07
N LYS A 84 29.18 -2.56 1.29
CA LYS A 84 28.38 -1.81 2.28
C LYS A 84 28.54 -0.29 2.14
N ALA A 85 28.49 0.22 0.91
CA ALA A 85 28.68 1.64 0.59
C ALA A 85 27.75 2.57 1.41
N TRP A 86 26.54 2.12 1.72
CA TRP A 86 25.57 2.86 2.55
C TRP A 86 26.02 3.13 3.99
N LYS A 87 27.06 2.47 4.48
CA LYS A 87 27.64 2.79 5.80
C LYS A 87 28.48 4.06 5.79
N GLN A 88 28.87 4.56 4.63
CA GLN A 88 29.71 5.76 4.50
C GLN A 88 28.88 7.04 4.57
N THR A 89 27.63 7.00 4.10
CA THR A 89 26.71 8.14 4.04
C THR A 89 25.35 7.76 4.63
N PRO A 90 24.88 8.45 5.70
CA PRO A 90 23.59 8.17 6.33
C PRO A 90 22.37 8.23 5.39
N ASP A 91 22.44 9.06 4.36
CA ASP A 91 21.42 9.31 3.34
C ASP A 91 21.76 8.66 1.98
N TYR A 92 22.54 7.57 2.00
CA TYR A 92 22.95 6.87 0.77
C TYR A 92 21.77 6.45 -0.10
N PHE A 93 20.72 5.87 0.50
CA PHE A 93 19.54 5.44 -0.24
C PHE A 93 18.56 6.59 -0.40
N LYS A 94 18.10 6.84 -1.62
CA LYS A 94 17.20 7.97 -1.95
C LYS A 94 15.89 7.52 -2.57
N HIS A 95 15.89 6.33 -3.16
CA HIS A 95 14.78 5.86 -3.97
C HIS A 95 14.34 4.46 -3.55
N VAL A 96 13.05 4.18 -3.71
CA VAL A 96 12.50 2.83 -3.71
C VAL A 96 11.66 2.62 -4.95
N ARG A 97 11.85 1.47 -5.59
CA ARG A 97 11.04 0.98 -6.70
C ARG A 97 10.25 -0.21 -6.23
N ILE A 98 8.93 -0.10 -6.22
CA ILE A 98 8.01 -1.15 -5.75
C ILE A 98 7.30 -1.76 -6.95
N SER A 99 7.36 -3.09 -7.09
CA SER A 99 6.65 -3.79 -8.15
C SER A 99 5.14 -3.62 -7.99
N ALA A 100 4.39 -3.65 -9.10
CA ALA A 100 2.93 -3.61 -9.05
C ALA A 100 2.36 -4.76 -8.20
N THR A 101 2.97 -5.93 -8.25
CA THR A 101 2.59 -7.11 -7.45
C THR A 101 2.77 -6.85 -5.95
N ALA A 102 3.94 -6.35 -5.53
CA ALA A 102 4.20 -6.02 -4.13
C ALA A 102 3.22 -4.94 -3.64
N LEU A 103 3.03 -3.87 -4.42
CA LEU A 103 2.11 -2.79 -4.09
C LEU A 103 0.69 -3.32 -3.86
N ILE A 104 0.17 -4.12 -4.78
CA ILE A 104 -1.18 -4.69 -4.69
C ILE A 104 -1.30 -5.59 -3.45
N LYS A 105 -0.32 -6.47 -3.19
CA LYS A 105 -0.33 -7.35 -2.01
C LYS A 105 -0.35 -6.55 -0.72
N MET A 106 0.53 -5.55 -0.59
CA MET A 106 0.61 -4.72 0.62
C MET A 106 -0.66 -3.89 0.82
N THR A 107 -1.18 -3.23 -0.22
CA THR A 107 -2.42 -2.44 -0.14
C THR A 107 -3.64 -3.31 0.19
N MET A 108 -3.75 -4.49 -0.41
CA MET A 108 -4.83 -5.44 -0.11
C MET A 108 -4.74 -5.95 1.33
N HIS A 109 -3.52 -6.24 1.81
CA HIS A 109 -3.31 -6.67 3.19
C HIS A 109 -3.65 -5.56 4.18
N ALA A 110 -3.13 -4.34 3.97
CA ALA A 110 -3.44 -3.16 4.77
C ALA A 110 -4.96 -2.92 4.88
N ARG A 111 -5.69 -3.05 3.76
CA ARG A 111 -7.14 -2.93 3.80
C ARG A 111 -7.81 -4.05 4.61
N SER A 112 -7.31 -5.28 4.50
CA SER A 112 -7.90 -6.42 5.22
C SER A 112 -7.79 -6.29 6.74
N GLY A 113 -6.83 -5.50 7.25
CA GLY A 113 -6.72 -5.14 8.67
C GLY A 113 -7.81 -4.20 9.18
N GLY A 114 -8.55 -3.53 8.28
CA GLY A 114 -9.61 -2.61 8.66
C GLY A 114 -9.06 -1.41 9.43
N ASN A 115 -9.39 -1.30 10.72
CA ASN A 115 -8.88 -0.25 11.61
C ASN A 115 -7.64 -0.67 12.41
N LEU A 116 -7.21 -1.94 12.30
CA LEU A 116 -6.04 -2.46 12.99
C LEU A 116 -4.82 -2.30 12.09
N GLU A 117 -3.68 -2.00 12.71
CA GLU A 117 -2.41 -2.05 12.01
C GLU A 117 -2.08 -3.51 11.67
N VAL A 118 -1.56 -3.74 10.47
CA VAL A 118 -1.04 -5.04 10.05
C VAL A 118 0.35 -4.83 9.47
N MET A 119 1.18 -5.86 9.54
CA MET A 119 2.54 -5.78 9.04
C MET A 119 2.93 -7.00 8.19
N GLY A 120 3.98 -6.83 7.40
CA GLY A 120 4.58 -7.89 6.62
C GLY A 120 6.00 -7.56 6.22
N LEU A 121 6.58 -8.44 5.41
CA LEU A 121 7.95 -8.30 4.93
C LEU A 121 7.97 -8.13 3.41
N MET A 122 9.01 -7.46 2.94
CA MET A 122 9.26 -7.19 1.53
C MET A 122 10.50 -7.94 1.08
N GLN A 123 10.41 -8.60 -0.08
CA GLN A 123 11.52 -9.26 -0.74
C GLN A 123 12.02 -8.44 -1.92
N GLY A 124 13.31 -8.48 -2.13
CA GLY A 124 13.94 -7.72 -3.19
C GLY A 124 15.45 -7.65 -3.05
N TYR A 125 16.01 -6.57 -3.56
CA TYR A 125 17.45 -6.34 -3.55
C TYR A 125 17.78 -4.84 -3.61
N THR A 126 19.05 -4.49 -3.51
CA THR A 126 19.51 -3.10 -3.63
C THR A 126 20.31 -2.92 -4.90
N HIS A 127 20.15 -1.78 -5.55
CA HIS A 127 20.95 -1.39 -6.69
C HIS A 127 21.31 0.08 -6.56
N GLN A 128 22.61 0.36 -6.34
CA GLN A 128 23.08 1.71 -6.05
C GLN A 128 22.29 2.32 -4.86
N ASP A 129 21.83 3.55 -4.98
CA ASP A 129 21.04 4.29 -3.99
C ASP A 129 19.55 3.90 -3.95
N THR A 130 19.17 2.79 -4.58
CA THR A 130 17.78 2.41 -4.78
C THR A 130 17.46 1.03 -4.21
N PHE A 131 16.37 0.94 -3.44
CA PHE A 131 15.73 -0.33 -3.10
C PHE A 131 14.84 -0.82 -4.24
N ILE A 132 14.98 -2.09 -4.64
CA ILE A 132 14.10 -2.75 -5.60
C ILE A 132 13.27 -3.79 -4.86
N VAL A 133 11.98 -3.52 -4.66
CA VAL A 133 11.04 -4.43 -4.02
C VAL A 133 10.29 -5.21 -5.09
N THR A 134 10.62 -6.49 -5.25
CA THR A 134 10.00 -7.37 -6.25
C THR A 134 8.72 -8.00 -5.75
N ASP A 135 8.61 -8.26 -4.44
CA ASP A 135 7.41 -8.84 -3.83
C ASP A 135 7.23 -8.48 -2.34
N ALA A 136 6.05 -8.78 -1.80
CA ALA A 136 5.76 -8.67 -0.38
C ALA A 136 4.88 -9.83 0.11
N PHE A 137 4.99 -10.16 1.40
CA PHE A 137 4.14 -11.16 2.05
C PHE A 137 3.76 -10.71 3.46
N ARG A 138 2.59 -11.14 3.93
CA ARG A 138 2.11 -10.82 5.27
C ARG A 138 2.75 -11.72 6.32
N LEU A 139 2.96 -11.19 7.50
CA LEU A 139 3.26 -12.00 8.67
C LEU A 139 1.94 -12.38 9.37
N PRO A 140 1.84 -13.58 9.98
CA PRO A 140 0.66 -14.02 10.72
C PRO A 140 0.58 -13.35 12.09
N VAL A 141 0.79 -12.03 12.14
CA VAL A 141 0.85 -11.24 13.36
C VAL A 141 -0.09 -10.05 13.21
N GLU A 142 -0.89 -9.78 14.25
CA GLU A 142 -1.66 -8.55 14.33
C GLU A 142 -0.72 -7.44 14.78
N GLY A 143 -0.60 -6.38 13.97
CA GLY A 143 0.17 -5.20 14.32
C GLY A 143 -0.55 -4.49 15.46
N THR A 144 0.05 -4.52 16.65
CA THR A 144 -0.37 -3.62 17.73
C THR A 144 0.74 -2.61 17.91
N GLU A 145 0.40 -1.33 17.96
CA GLU A 145 1.30 -0.21 18.31
C GLU A 145 2.11 -0.48 19.60
N THR A 146 1.77 -1.49 20.41
CA THR A 146 2.42 -1.83 21.69
C THR A 146 3.39 -3.02 21.64
N ARG A 147 3.55 -3.72 20.50
CA ARG A 147 4.43 -4.91 20.41
C ARG A 147 5.54 -4.74 19.38
N VAL A 148 6.77 -4.60 19.90
CA VAL A 148 7.99 -4.25 19.16
C VAL A 148 8.66 -5.44 18.46
N ASN A 149 8.25 -6.69 18.74
CA ASN A 149 8.97 -7.86 18.23
C ASN A 149 8.05 -9.00 17.78
N ALA A 150 7.16 -8.70 16.83
CA ALA A 150 6.37 -9.72 16.14
C ALA A 150 7.23 -10.72 15.34
N GLN A 151 8.51 -10.40 15.10
CA GLN A 151 9.46 -11.30 14.45
C GLN A 151 9.81 -12.51 15.30
N GLY A 152 9.92 -12.38 16.63
CA GLY A 152 10.20 -13.52 17.51
C GLY A 152 9.19 -14.66 17.35
N GLU A 153 7.90 -14.32 17.25
CA GLU A 153 6.79 -15.28 17.03
C GLU A 153 6.68 -15.72 15.56
N ALA A 154 7.21 -14.94 14.61
CA ALA A 154 7.13 -15.21 13.18
C ALA A 154 8.43 -15.74 12.55
N ASN A 155 9.50 -15.97 13.33
CA ASN A 155 10.80 -16.40 12.81
C ASN A 155 10.72 -17.79 12.15
N GLU A 156 9.96 -18.72 12.72
CA GLU A 156 9.74 -20.05 12.13
C GLU A 156 9.06 -19.92 10.77
N TYR A 157 7.98 -19.12 10.71
CA TYR A 157 7.28 -18.83 9.46
C TYR A 157 8.20 -18.16 8.44
N LEU A 158 9.07 -17.23 8.86
CA LEU A 158 9.99 -16.54 7.97
C LEU A 158 11.00 -17.49 7.32
N VAL A 159 11.63 -18.37 8.12
CA VAL A 159 12.60 -19.34 7.63
C VAL A 159 11.94 -20.28 6.63
N GLU A 160 10.81 -20.88 6.99
CA GLU A 160 10.07 -21.80 6.13
C GLU A 160 9.61 -21.11 4.83
N TYR A 161 9.05 -19.90 4.93
CA TYR A 161 8.58 -19.14 3.77
C TYR A 161 9.72 -18.82 2.79
N LEU A 162 10.87 -18.38 3.29
CA LEU A 162 12.02 -18.06 2.44
C LEU A 162 12.61 -19.32 1.78
N ASP A 163 12.66 -20.44 2.49
CA ASP A 163 13.15 -21.70 1.92
C ASP A 163 12.21 -22.21 0.81
N LEU A 164 10.89 -22.10 1.01
CA LEU A 164 9.91 -22.40 -0.02
C LEU A 164 10.03 -21.45 -1.23
N CYS A 165 10.27 -20.15 -1.00
CA CYS A 165 10.53 -19.20 -2.09
C CYS A 165 11.76 -19.60 -2.91
N ARG A 166 12.87 -19.95 -2.25
CA ARG A 166 14.11 -20.38 -2.93
C ARG A 166 13.90 -21.67 -3.72
N ALA A 167 13.15 -22.63 -3.17
CA ALA A 167 12.78 -23.85 -3.86
C ALA A 167 11.95 -23.60 -5.13
N GLN A 168 11.21 -22.48 -5.19
CA GLN A 168 10.45 -22.02 -6.36
C GLN A 168 11.24 -21.05 -7.25
N GLY A 169 12.56 -20.93 -7.05
CA GLY A 169 13.43 -20.10 -7.90
C GLY A 169 13.50 -18.63 -7.51
N ARG A 170 12.88 -18.21 -6.39
CA ARG A 170 12.95 -16.84 -5.89
C ARG A 170 14.06 -16.69 -4.87
N GLN A 171 15.18 -16.16 -5.34
CA GLN A 171 16.42 -16.07 -4.56
C GLN A 171 16.56 -14.77 -3.78
N GLU A 172 15.63 -13.82 -3.94
CA GLU A 172 15.68 -12.54 -3.23
C GLU A 172 15.44 -12.72 -1.72
N ASN A 173 16.30 -12.06 -0.93
CA ASN A 173 16.14 -12.00 0.51
C ASN A 173 15.18 -10.87 0.90
N VAL A 174 14.87 -10.80 2.20
CA VAL A 174 14.11 -9.69 2.77
C VAL A 174 14.96 -8.42 2.71
N VAL A 175 14.36 -7.32 2.25
CA VAL A 175 15.00 -5.99 2.16
C VAL A 175 14.28 -4.93 2.98
N GLY A 176 13.20 -5.29 3.65
CA GLY A 176 12.43 -4.36 4.44
C GLY A 176 11.15 -4.97 4.98
N TRP A 177 10.41 -4.12 5.69
CA TRP A 177 9.11 -4.43 6.26
C TRP A 177 8.11 -3.35 5.86
N TYR A 178 6.84 -3.72 5.83
CA TYR A 178 5.78 -2.76 5.65
C TYR A 178 4.74 -2.91 6.73
N HIS A 179 4.06 -1.82 7.05
CA HIS A 179 2.89 -1.81 7.92
C HIS A 179 1.86 -0.77 7.49
N SER A 180 0.67 -0.88 8.06
CA SER A 180 -0.44 0.01 7.73
C SER A 180 -0.72 1.03 8.83
N HIS A 181 -0.97 2.28 8.46
CA HIS A 181 -1.48 3.33 9.34
C HIS A 181 -2.90 3.76 8.92
N PRO A 182 -3.98 3.13 9.42
CA PRO A 182 -5.35 3.41 8.96
C PRO A 182 -5.85 4.81 9.39
N GLY A 183 -5.77 5.77 8.47
CA GLY A 183 -6.43 7.07 8.56
C GLY A 183 -5.60 8.23 9.12
N TYR A 184 -4.37 8.00 9.59
CA TYR A 184 -3.45 9.03 10.11
C TYR A 184 -2.22 9.25 9.22
N GLY A 185 -2.17 8.54 8.09
CA GLY A 185 -1.22 8.70 6.98
C GLY A 185 0.18 8.16 7.27
N CYS A 186 1.07 8.35 6.30
CA CYS A 186 2.34 7.64 6.23
C CYS A 186 3.46 8.43 6.93
N TRP A 187 3.90 7.98 8.11
CA TRP A 187 5.01 8.52 8.90
C TRP A 187 5.45 7.44 9.90
N LEU A 188 6.60 7.59 10.55
CA LEU A 188 7.07 6.64 11.57
C LEU A 188 6.81 7.16 12.99
N SER A 189 6.11 6.37 13.80
CA SER A 189 6.00 6.57 15.25
C SER A 189 7.33 6.30 15.95
N GLY A 190 7.42 6.61 17.25
CA GLY A 190 8.63 6.29 18.03
C GLY A 190 8.97 4.80 18.02
N ILE A 191 7.94 3.95 18.04
CA ILE A 191 8.08 2.49 18.02
C ILE A 191 8.49 2.00 16.64
N ASP A 192 7.98 2.60 15.58
CA ASP A 192 8.40 2.29 14.21
C ASP A 192 9.86 2.67 13.99
N VAL A 193 10.28 3.84 14.49
CA VAL A 193 11.67 4.30 14.41
C VAL A 193 12.60 3.35 15.17
N ASP A 194 12.23 2.93 16.38
CA ASP A 194 13.07 2.02 17.16
C ASP A 194 13.11 0.61 16.53
N THR A 195 11.99 0.17 15.93
CA THR A 195 11.93 -1.09 15.16
C THR A 195 12.82 -1.02 13.94
N GLU A 196 12.71 0.03 13.12
CA GLU A 196 13.52 0.20 11.91
C GLU A 196 15.01 0.35 12.26
N ALA A 197 15.36 1.12 13.28
CA ALA A 197 16.74 1.24 13.74
C ALA A 197 17.32 -0.11 14.17
N MET A 198 16.54 -0.94 14.87
CA MET A 198 16.92 -2.30 15.22
C MET A 198 17.12 -3.18 13.97
N GLN A 199 16.22 -3.10 12.98
CA GLN A 199 16.38 -3.87 11.74
C GLN A 199 17.60 -3.43 10.94
N GLN A 200 17.81 -2.12 10.77
CA GLN A 200 19.00 -1.58 10.12
C GLN A 200 20.29 -1.96 10.87
N LYS A 201 20.25 -2.21 12.18
CA LYS A 201 21.42 -2.65 12.94
C LYS A 201 21.84 -4.09 12.61
N TRP A 202 20.88 -4.99 12.42
CA TRP A 202 21.13 -6.44 12.28
C TRP A 202 20.96 -6.99 10.86
N GLN A 203 20.16 -6.33 10.02
CA GLN A 203 19.74 -6.79 8.68
C GLN A 203 19.95 -5.72 7.60
N ASP A 204 20.90 -4.79 7.77
CA ASP A 204 21.20 -3.75 6.77
C ASP A 204 21.69 -4.36 5.44
N PRO A 205 21.16 -3.95 4.28
CA PRO A 205 20.23 -2.84 4.04
C PRO A 205 18.75 -3.18 4.31
N PHE A 206 18.06 -2.38 5.12
CA PHE A 206 16.63 -2.53 5.45
C PHE A 206 15.79 -1.26 5.18
N LEU A 207 14.49 -1.41 4.94
CA LEU A 207 13.58 -0.29 4.62
C LEU A 207 12.23 -0.47 5.33
N ALA A 208 11.66 0.62 5.84
CA ALA A 208 10.27 0.67 6.32
C ALA A 208 9.33 1.27 5.26
N VAL A 209 8.20 0.63 4.99
CA VAL A 209 7.13 1.16 4.12
C VAL A 209 5.81 1.26 4.89
N VAL A 210 5.19 2.43 4.86
CA VAL A 210 3.90 2.70 5.51
C VAL A 210 2.83 2.88 4.45
N ILE A 211 1.67 2.24 4.64
CA ILE A 211 0.49 2.40 3.76
C ILE A 211 -0.71 2.85 4.57
N ASP A 212 -1.41 3.90 4.13
CA ASP A 212 -2.71 4.29 4.70
C ASP A 212 -3.85 3.77 3.81
N PRO A 213 -4.53 2.65 4.18
CA PRO A 213 -5.59 2.09 3.37
C PRO A 213 -6.83 2.99 3.31
N ASP A 214 -7.13 3.75 4.36
CA ASP A 214 -8.31 4.62 4.41
C ASP A 214 -8.12 5.86 3.52
N ARG A 215 -6.95 6.50 3.57
CA ARG A 215 -6.60 7.59 2.65
C ARG A 215 -6.46 7.13 1.22
N THR A 216 -6.00 5.89 1.01
CA THR A 216 -5.90 5.30 -0.33
C THR A 216 -7.27 5.24 -1.00
N ILE A 217 -8.27 4.72 -0.31
CA ILE A 217 -9.64 4.62 -0.86
C ILE A 217 -10.27 6.00 -1.01
N ASN A 218 -9.99 6.90 -0.07
CA ASN A 218 -10.56 8.23 -0.08
C ASN A 218 -9.99 9.15 -1.17
N SER A 219 -8.71 9.06 -1.46
CA SER A 219 -8.06 9.85 -2.52
C SER A 219 -8.13 9.18 -3.90
N GLY A 220 -8.35 7.85 -3.95
CA GLY A 220 -8.26 7.07 -5.18
C GLY A 220 -6.83 6.89 -5.70
N LYS A 221 -5.82 7.24 -4.90
CA LYS A 221 -4.38 7.04 -5.13
C LYS A 221 -3.81 6.30 -3.92
N VAL A 222 -2.89 5.37 -4.13
CA VAL A 222 -2.23 4.71 -3.01
C VAL A 222 -1.47 5.75 -2.18
N ASP A 223 -1.82 5.85 -0.92
CA ASP A 223 -1.11 6.64 0.08
C ASP A 223 -0.05 5.73 0.70
N ILE A 224 1.20 6.00 0.34
CA ILE A 224 2.37 5.17 0.65
C ILE A 224 3.56 6.07 0.91
N GLY A 225 4.30 5.75 1.98
CA GLY A 225 5.59 6.36 2.30
C GLY A 225 6.65 5.29 2.50
N ALA A 226 7.89 5.61 2.18
CA ALA A 226 9.04 4.75 2.42
C ALA A 226 10.08 5.53 3.22
N PHE A 227 10.63 4.92 4.25
CA PHE A 227 11.42 5.61 5.26
C PHE A 227 12.60 4.77 5.72
N ARG A 228 13.69 5.46 6.05
CA ARG A 228 14.84 4.88 6.74
C ARG A 228 15.23 5.76 7.92
N THR A 229 15.74 5.12 8.98
CA THR A 229 16.18 5.84 10.17
C THR A 229 17.63 6.26 10.05
N TYR A 230 17.95 7.43 10.60
CA TYR A 230 19.33 7.87 10.73
C TYR A 230 20.06 7.05 11.81
N PRO A 231 21.39 6.85 11.69
CA PRO A 231 22.23 6.33 12.76
C PRO A 231 22.11 7.12 14.07
N GLU A 232 22.34 6.48 15.23
CA GLU A 232 22.22 7.13 16.55
C GLU A 232 23.14 8.34 16.75
N ASP A 233 24.29 8.35 16.07
CA ASP A 233 25.29 9.40 16.09
C ASP A 233 25.02 10.55 15.10
N HIS A 234 24.00 10.41 14.25
CA HIS A 234 23.62 11.45 13.31
C HIS A 234 22.92 12.61 14.03
N GLN A 235 23.62 13.74 14.15
CA GLN A 235 22.99 14.99 14.56
C GLN A 235 22.15 15.50 13.39
N ALA A 236 20.83 15.53 13.58
CA ALA A 236 19.92 16.11 12.62
C ALA A 236 20.39 17.52 12.25
N GLY A 237 20.89 17.69 11.03
CA GLY A 237 21.18 19.01 10.49
C GLY A 237 19.91 19.85 10.58
N ASN A 238 20.04 21.14 10.91
CA ASN A 238 18.94 22.10 11.08
C ASN A 238 18.07 22.36 9.82
N GLY A 239 18.03 21.45 8.85
CA GLY A 239 17.38 21.68 7.58
C GLY A 239 17.26 20.43 6.73
N THR A 240 16.37 19.53 7.11
CA THR A 240 15.49 18.79 6.20
C THR A 240 14.32 18.30 7.03
N ALA A 241 13.46 19.23 7.47
CA ALA A 241 12.07 18.85 7.65
C ALA A 241 11.67 18.19 6.34
N THR A 242 11.31 16.90 6.38
CA THR A 242 10.93 16.15 5.19
C THR A 242 9.97 17.03 4.40
N SER A 243 10.17 17.15 3.10
CA SER A 243 9.29 17.92 2.21
C SER A 243 7.91 17.26 2.07
N ASP A 244 7.46 16.55 3.10
CA ASP A 244 6.16 15.94 3.19
C ASP A 244 5.17 17.10 3.33
N GLY A 245 4.47 17.34 2.23
CA GLY A 245 3.40 18.31 2.18
C GLY A 245 2.42 18.13 3.34
N PHE A 246 1.65 19.17 3.61
CA PHE A 246 0.65 19.19 4.67
C PHE A 246 -0.16 17.88 4.79
N GLN A 247 0.07 17.13 5.88
CA GLN A 247 -0.67 15.92 6.20
C GLN A 247 -1.63 16.18 7.35
N ALA A 248 -2.93 16.00 7.11
CA ALA A 248 -3.94 16.15 8.15
C ALA A 248 -3.87 14.98 9.13
N VAL A 249 -3.19 15.13 10.26
CA VAL A 249 -3.02 14.07 11.28
C VAL A 249 -4.12 14.20 12.33
N PRO A 250 -4.81 13.11 12.73
CA PRO A 250 -5.77 13.12 13.81
C PRO A 250 -5.18 13.60 15.14
N LEU A 251 -6.00 14.26 15.95
CA LEU A 251 -5.56 14.84 17.22
C LEU A 251 -4.96 13.80 18.17
N ALA A 252 -5.52 12.58 18.19
CA ALA A 252 -5.03 11.46 19.00
C ALA A 252 -3.57 11.09 18.72
N LYS A 253 -3.05 11.39 17.52
CA LYS A 253 -1.68 11.11 17.08
C LYS A 253 -0.82 12.36 16.93
N ALA A 254 -1.38 13.54 17.22
CA ALA A 254 -0.70 14.81 17.00
C ALA A 254 0.52 15.01 17.92
N ALA A 255 0.56 14.39 19.10
CA ALA A 255 1.69 14.47 20.02
C ALA A 255 2.89 13.63 19.57
N GLU A 256 2.63 12.47 18.94
CA GLU A 256 3.65 11.57 18.40
C GLU A 256 4.16 12.06 17.04
N PHE A 257 3.26 12.62 16.24
CA PHE A 257 3.58 13.15 14.93
C PHE A 257 4.57 14.33 15.02
N GLY A 258 5.71 14.18 14.36
CA GLY A 258 6.77 15.19 14.35
C GLY A 258 7.76 15.06 15.51
N ALA A 259 7.43 14.35 16.59
CA ALA A 259 8.34 14.16 17.73
C ALA A 259 9.62 13.39 17.34
N HIS A 260 9.50 12.48 16.37
CA HIS A 260 10.60 11.66 15.87
C HIS A 260 10.98 11.96 14.41
N ALA A 261 10.44 13.02 13.81
CA ALA A 261 10.66 13.33 12.39
C ALA A 261 12.13 13.62 12.05
N SER A 262 12.95 14.01 13.02
CA SER A 262 14.40 14.20 12.85
C SER A 262 15.21 12.90 12.86
N ARG A 263 14.60 11.77 13.24
CA ARG A 263 15.25 10.46 13.35
C ARG A 263 15.13 9.61 12.08
N TYR A 264 14.38 10.06 11.09
CA TYR A 264 14.21 9.35 9.82
C TYR A 264 14.12 10.31 8.63
N TYR A 265 14.28 9.78 7.43
CA TYR A 265 14.05 10.49 6.18
C TYR A 265 13.17 9.67 5.24
N SER A 266 12.49 10.35 4.33
CA SER A 266 11.66 9.72 3.30
C SER A 266 12.46 9.43 2.04
N LEU A 267 12.18 8.29 1.42
CA LEU A 267 12.71 7.90 0.11
C LEU A 267 11.65 8.17 -0.95
N GLU A 268 12.09 8.51 -2.16
CA GLU A 268 11.18 8.69 -3.28
C GLU A 268 10.60 7.34 -3.73
N VAL A 269 9.28 7.20 -3.60
CA VAL A 269 8.56 5.99 -4.01
C VAL A 269 8.20 6.07 -5.50
N SER A 270 8.72 5.12 -6.26
CA SER A 270 8.35 4.87 -7.65
C SER A 270 7.90 3.42 -7.84
N HIS A 271 7.23 3.13 -8.95
CA HIS A 271 6.66 1.81 -9.21
C HIS A 271 7.08 1.28 -10.56
N PHE A 272 7.21 -0.03 -10.67
CA PHE A 272 7.47 -0.72 -11.93
C PHE A 272 6.54 -1.94 -12.07
N LYS A 273 6.40 -2.42 -13.31
CA LYS A 273 5.59 -3.58 -13.66
C LYS A 273 6.22 -4.25 -14.87
N SER A 274 6.02 -5.55 -15.03
CA SER A 274 6.53 -6.25 -16.21
C SER A 274 5.71 -5.89 -17.46
N SER A 275 6.26 -6.26 -18.61
CA SER A 275 5.56 -6.28 -19.89
C SER A 275 4.27 -7.12 -19.82
N LEU A 276 4.35 -8.32 -19.24
CA LEU A 276 3.20 -9.20 -19.02
C LEU A 276 2.18 -8.60 -18.03
N ASP A 277 2.63 -8.05 -16.90
CA ASP A 277 1.75 -7.37 -15.94
C ASP A 277 0.99 -6.24 -16.62
N SER A 278 1.66 -5.51 -17.52
CA SER A 278 1.02 -4.43 -18.27
C SER A 278 -0.12 -4.94 -19.14
N HIS A 279 0.10 -6.04 -19.85
CA HIS A 279 -0.91 -6.66 -20.70
C HIS A 279 -2.08 -7.23 -19.87
N LEU A 280 -1.78 -7.94 -18.78
CA LEU A 280 -2.80 -8.50 -17.90
C LEU A 280 -3.67 -7.43 -17.24
N LEU A 281 -3.06 -6.32 -16.79
CA LEU A 281 -3.80 -5.20 -16.20
C LEU A 281 -4.72 -4.51 -17.21
N GLU A 282 -4.34 -4.45 -18.49
CA GLU A 282 -5.18 -3.95 -19.58
C GLU A 282 -6.38 -4.87 -19.85
N LEU A 283 -6.16 -6.18 -19.90
CA LEU A 283 -7.25 -7.15 -20.04
C LEU A 283 -8.21 -7.13 -18.85
N LEU A 284 -7.68 -6.97 -17.63
CA LEU A 284 -8.50 -6.78 -16.43
C LEU A 284 -9.36 -5.51 -16.54
N TRP A 285 -8.81 -4.42 -17.07
CA TRP A 285 -9.57 -3.18 -17.27
C TRP A 285 -10.81 -3.38 -18.15
N HIS A 286 -10.69 -4.17 -19.22
CA HIS A 286 -11.82 -4.47 -20.11
C HIS A 286 -12.98 -5.19 -19.40
N LYS A 287 -12.70 -5.88 -18.29
CA LYS A 287 -13.70 -6.59 -17.49
C LYS A 287 -14.20 -5.77 -16.28
N TYR A 288 -13.34 -4.99 -15.63
CA TYR A 288 -13.63 -4.37 -14.34
C TYR A 288 -13.94 -2.87 -14.38
N TRP A 289 -13.92 -2.22 -15.55
CA TRP A 289 -14.26 -0.80 -15.68
C TRP A 289 -15.67 -0.47 -15.14
N VAL A 290 -16.65 -1.38 -15.33
CA VAL A 290 -18.03 -1.23 -14.82
C VAL A 290 -18.03 -1.04 -13.31
N GLN A 291 -17.18 -1.79 -12.61
CA GLN A 291 -17.09 -1.72 -11.16
C GLN A 291 -16.55 -0.38 -10.67
N THR A 292 -15.72 0.29 -11.48
CA THR A 292 -15.22 1.65 -11.19
C THR A 292 -16.36 2.67 -11.29
N LEU A 293 -17.26 2.50 -12.26
CA LEU A 293 -18.44 3.36 -12.42
C LEU A 293 -19.53 3.06 -11.39
N SER A 294 -19.66 1.83 -10.90
CA SER A 294 -20.67 1.50 -9.89
C SER A 294 -20.27 1.89 -8.46
N GLN A 295 -19.02 2.31 -8.22
CA GLN A 295 -18.60 2.74 -6.88
C GLN A 295 -19.33 4.00 -6.40
N ASN A 296 -19.68 4.03 -5.12
CA ASN A 296 -20.14 5.23 -4.44
C ASN A 296 -19.20 5.58 -3.28
N PRO A 297 -18.23 6.50 -3.50
CA PRO A 297 -17.25 6.89 -2.49
C PRO A 297 -17.88 7.41 -1.20
N LEU A 298 -19.05 8.05 -1.26
CA LEU A 298 -19.76 8.59 -0.09
C LEU A 298 -20.22 7.48 0.87
N ILE A 299 -20.53 6.30 0.33
CA ILE A 299 -20.95 5.15 1.13
C ILE A 299 -19.72 4.38 1.61
N THR A 300 -18.77 4.10 0.72
CA THR A 300 -17.59 3.29 1.06
C THR A 300 -16.68 3.97 2.08
N ASN A 301 -16.63 5.31 2.07
CA ASN A 301 -15.73 6.10 2.93
C ASN A 301 -16.46 6.80 4.08
N ARG A 302 -17.74 6.49 4.29
CA ARG A 302 -18.60 7.16 5.27
C ARG A 302 -17.98 7.17 6.66
N ASP A 303 -17.48 6.03 7.12
CA ASP A 303 -16.95 5.90 8.47
C ASP A 303 -15.66 6.71 8.66
N TYR A 304 -14.79 6.74 7.63
CA TYR A 304 -13.61 7.59 7.62
C TYR A 304 -13.98 9.09 7.60
N GLY A 305 -14.92 9.49 6.74
CA GLY A 305 -15.43 10.86 6.67
C GLY A 305 -16.00 11.33 8.01
N ASN A 306 -16.81 10.49 8.66
CA ASN A 306 -17.35 10.76 10.00
C ASN A 306 -16.25 10.96 11.04
N LYS A 307 -15.22 10.10 11.04
CA LYS A 307 -14.06 10.25 11.95
C LYS A 307 -13.32 11.56 11.72
N GLN A 308 -13.10 11.96 10.46
CA GLN A 308 -12.45 13.23 10.12
C GLN A 308 -13.28 14.44 10.58
N MET A 309 -14.61 14.40 10.42
CA MET A 309 -15.49 15.46 10.90
C MET A 309 -15.50 15.57 12.44
N LEU A 310 -15.51 14.43 13.15
CA LEU A 310 -15.42 14.40 14.61
C LEU A 310 -14.07 14.94 15.10
N ASP A 311 -12.97 14.55 14.46
CA ASP A 311 -11.62 15.05 14.76
C ASP A 311 -11.52 16.56 14.53
N LEU A 312 -12.02 17.05 13.40
CA LEU A 312 -12.07 18.49 13.10
C LEU A 312 -12.89 19.25 14.15
N SER A 313 -14.03 18.70 14.59
CA SER A 313 -14.85 19.31 15.65
C SER A 313 -14.08 19.43 16.96
N SER A 314 -13.35 18.39 17.35
CA SER A 314 -12.50 18.41 18.56
C SER A 314 -11.38 19.44 18.44
N LYS A 315 -10.69 19.49 17.30
CA LYS A 315 -9.62 20.49 17.06
C LYS A 315 -10.15 21.93 17.07
N ILE A 316 -11.35 22.17 16.51
CA ILE A 316 -12.01 23.49 16.59
C ILE A 316 -12.30 23.87 18.04
N LYS A 317 -12.78 22.93 18.87
CA LYS A 317 -13.04 23.18 20.31
C LYS A 317 -11.76 23.52 21.06
N GLU A 318 -10.66 22.82 20.80
CA GLU A 318 -9.36 23.11 21.41
C GLU A 318 -8.83 24.48 21.00
N ALA A 319 -8.84 24.79 19.70
CA ALA A 319 -8.42 26.10 19.19
C ALA A 319 -9.27 27.24 19.77
N THR A 320 -10.58 27.06 19.85
CA THR A 320 -11.51 28.04 20.44
C THR A 320 -11.21 28.25 21.92
N THR A 321 -11.00 27.17 22.67
CA THR A 321 -10.65 27.25 24.10
C THR A 321 -9.30 27.96 24.31
N GLY A 322 -8.31 27.67 23.45
CA GLY A 322 -7.02 28.36 23.45
C GLY A 322 -7.16 29.86 23.20
N ILE A 323 -7.94 30.26 22.19
CA ILE A 323 -8.20 31.67 21.88
C ILE A 323 -8.92 32.37 23.05
N THR A 324 -9.95 31.75 23.63
CA THR A 324 -10.69 32.34 24.76
C THR A 324 -9.80 32.51 26.00
N ARG A 325 -8.95 31.52 26.32
CA ARG A 325 -7.98 31.63 27.43
C ARG A 325 -6.94 32.72 27.19
N SER A 326 -6.42 32.84 25.97
CA SER A 326 -5.49 33.92 25.60
C SER A 326 -6.12 35.31 25.69
N ARG A 327 -7.42 35.45 25.43
CA ARG A 327 -8.15 36.72 25.59
C ARG A 327 -8.41 37.08 27.05
N ALA A 328 -8.60 36.10 27.94
CA ALA A 328 -8.77 36.33 29.38
C ALA A 328 -7.46 36.72 30.10
N GLY A 329 -6.29 36.35 29.55
CA GLY A 329 -4.96 36.73 30.05
C GLY A 329 -4.39 38.03 29.47
N GLN A 330 -5.15 38.74 28.63
CA GLN A 330 -4.69 39.92 27.88
C GLN A 330 -4.64 41.20 28.75
N GLY A 331 -4.02 41.09 29.92
CA GLY A 331 -3.66 42.21 30.79
C GLY A 331 -2.22 42.69 30.62
N MET A 332 -1.30 41.90 30.04
CA MET A 332 0.11 42.30 29.83
C MET A 332 0.76 41.44 28.73
N MET A 333 1.49 42.08 27.81
CA MET A 333 2.30 41.53 26.70
C MET A 333 1.60 41.03 25.41
N GLY A 334 1.73 41.82 24.34
CA GLY A 334 1.17 41.59 23.01
C GLY A 334 2.06 40.79 22.04
N THR A 335 2.20 39.47 22.26
CA THR A 335 2.95 38.58 21.34
C THR A 335 2.18 37.31 20.90
N SER A 336 0.94 37.09 21.35
CA SER A 336 0.18 35.83 21.17
C SER A 336 -0.56 35.65 19.82
N HIS A 337 -0.76 36.68 18.99
CA HIS A 337 -1.68 36.60 17.84
C HIS A 337 -1.20 35.68 16.69
N LYS A 338 0.11 35.58 16.42
CA LYS A 338 0.62 34.81 15.27
C LYS A 338 0.44 33.30 15.38
N SER A 339 0.37 32.74 16.59
CA SER A 339 0.20 31.30 16.79
C SER A 339 -1.26 30.86 16.66
N SER A 340 -2.20 31.69 17.13
CA SER A 340 -3.63 31.42 16.97
C SER A 340 -4.04 31.48 15.50
N ASP A 341 -3.50 32.44 14.72
CA ASP A 341 -3.82 32.57 13.30
C ASP A 341 -3.35 31.35 12.50
N LYS A 342 -2.14 30.84 12.78
CA LYS A 342 -1.63 29.60 12.16
C LYS A 342 -2.50 28.37 12.47
N ALA A 343 -3.01 28.28 13.70
CA ALA A 343 -3.90 27.18 14.09
C ALA A 343 -5.24 27.26 13.35
N VAL A 344 -5.82 28.45 13.23
CA VAL A 344 -7.06 28.68 12.47
C VAL A 344 -6.86 28.41 10.98
N ASP A 345 -5.74 28.83 10.39
CA ASP A 345 -5.41 28.53 9.00
C ASP A 345 -5.29 27.02 8.74
N LYS A 346 -4.67 26.28 9.68
CA LYS A 346 -4.61 24.81 9.61
C LYS A 346 -6.00 24.19 9.62
N LEU A 347 -6.88 24.65 10.53
CA LEU A 347 -8.27 24.19 10.60
C LEU A 347 -9.04 24.48 9.31
N ALA A 348 -8.86 25.67 8.73
CA ALA A 348 -9.50 26.04 7.48
C ALA A 348 -9.05 25.14 6.32
N ARG A 349 -7.76 24.78 6.25
CA ARG A 349 -7.23 23.83 5.26
C ARG A 349 -7.81 22.42 5.45
N GLU A 350 -7.88 21.92 6.69
CA GLU A 350 -8.47 20.61 7.00
C GLU A 350 -9.97 20.57 6.63
N ALA A 351 -10.73 21.61 7.00
CA ALA A 351 -12.15 21.73 6.65
C ALA A 351 -12.37 21.77 5.13
N SER A 352 -11.56 22.55 4.41
CA SER A 352 -11.61 22.63 2.94
C SER A 352 -11.28 21.29 2.28
N LEU A 353 -10.30 20.56 2.81
CA LEU A 353 -9.93 19.23 2.31
C LEU A 353 -11.09 18.23 2.46
N ILE A 354 -11.76 18.20 3.63
CA ILE A 354 -12.93 17.34 3.86
C ILE A 354 -14.05 17.73 2.90
N ALA A 355 -14.39 19.02 2.82
CA ALA A 355 -15.47 19.50 1.95
C ALA A 355 -15.23 19.19 0.46
N SER A 356 -13.99 19.32 -0.02
CA SER A 356 -13.61 19.01 -1.40
C SER A 356 -13.80 17.53 -1.73
N LYS A 357 -13.48 16.64 -0.79
CA LYS A 357 -13.64 15.19 -0.95
C LYS A 357 -15.11 14.78 -1.01
N GLU A 358 -15.93 15.27 -0.08
CA GLU A 358 -17.39 15.03 -0.08
C GLU A 358 -18.03 15.56 -1.38
N ARG A 359 -17.62 16.76 -1.83
CA ARG A 359 -18.07 17.32 -3.10
C ARG A 359 -17.70 16.44 -4.29
N SER A 360 -16.48 15.91 -4.33
CA SER A 360 -16.04 15.00 -5.39
C SER A 360 -16.92 13.73 -5.45
N GLY A 361 -17.25 13.16 -4.29
CA GLY A 361 -18.18 12.02 -4.21
C GLY A 361 -19.60 12.35 -4.68
N LEU A 362 -20.12 13.55 -4.36
CA LEU A 362 -21.41 14.03 -4.83
C LEU A 362 -21.42 14.25 -6.35
N VAL A 363 -20.40 14.92 -6.90
CA VAL A 363 -20.26 15.14 -8.35
C VAL A 363 -20.20 13.82 -9.09
N ALA A 364 -19.45 12.83 -8.58
CA ALA A 364 -19.40 11.50 -9.18
C ALA A 364 -20.80 10.85 -9.24
N ASN A 365 -21.63 11.02 -8.21
CA ASN A 365 -23.00 10.51 -8.22
C ASN A 365 -23.92 11.29 -9.16
N GLN A 366 -23.79 12.61 -9.25
CA GLN A 366 -24.55 13.44 -10.19
C GLN A 366 -24.24 13.08 -11.65
N VAL A 367 -22.95 12.90 -11.98
CA VAL A 367 -22.53 12.46 -13.32
C VAL A 367 -23.11 11.09 -13.65
N LYS A 368 -23.12 10.14 -12.70
CA LYS A 368 -23.76 8.84 -12.93
C LYS A 368 -25.27 8.98 -13.17
N ALA A 369 -25.95 9.81 -12.38
CA ALA A 369 -27.38 10.04 -12.57
C ALA A 369 -27.69 10.64 -13.96
N SER A 370 -26.93 11.65 -14.40
CA SER A 370 -27.15 12.27 -15.72
C SER A 370 -26.85 11.35 -16.90
N VAL A 371 -25.90 10.41 -16.73
CA VAL A 371 -25.54 9.45 -17.78
C VAL A 371 -26.54 8.29 -17.85
N PHE A 372 -27.06 7.81 -16.71
CA PHE A 372 -27.78 6.53 -16.66
C PHE A 372 -29.28 6.65 -16.35
N ASN A 373 -29.77 7.72 -15.71
CA ASN A 373 -31.17 7.77 -15.23
C ASN A 373 -32.14 8.37 -16.25
N ASP A 374 -31.69 9.31 -17.10
CA ASP A 374 -32.57 10.09 -18.00
C ASP A 374 -32.53 9.62 -19.46
N LEU A 375 -32.20 8.35 -19.69
CA LEU A 375 -32.06 7.79 -21.05
C LEU A 375 -33.41 7.62 -21.77
N GLY A 376 -34.52 7.51 -21.04
CA GLY A 376 -35.87 7.30 -21.60
C GLY A 376 -36.68 8.58 -21.86
N SER A 377 -36.42 9.67 -21.14
CA SER A 377 -37.18 10.92 -21.26
C SER A 377 -36.76 11.80 -22.45
N ARG A 378 -35.58 11.55 -23.02
CA ARG A 378 -35.08 12.26 -24.23
C ARG A 378 -35.63 11.72 -25.54
N ALA A 379 -36.32 10.58 -25.54
CA ALA A 379 -36.84 9.93 -26.74
C ALA A 379 -38.26 10.38 -27.13
N GLU A 380 -38.93 11.17 -26.29
CA GLU A 380 -40.32 11.62 -26.49
C GLU A 380 -40.45 13.12 -26.83
N GLU A 381 -39.47 13.72 -27.53
CA GLU A 381 -39.75 14.96 -28.26
C GLU A 381 -40.24 14.60 -29.68
N PRO A 382 -41.56 14.66 -29.96
CA PRO A 382 -42.03 14.58 -31.33
C PRO A 382 -41.54 15.82 -32.07
N THR A 383 -40.69 15.62 -33.09
CA THR A 383 -40.42 16.65 -34.11
C THR A 383 -41.75 17.09 -34.71
N SER A 384 -42.20 18.28 -34.31
CA SER A 384 -43.37 18.96 -34.88
C SER A 384 -42.93 19.93 -35.96
#